data_AF-A0AAW5U342-F1
#
_entry.id   AF-A0AAW5U342-F1
#
_cell.length_a   1.000
_cell.length_b   1.000
_cell.length_c   1.000
_cell.angle_alpha   90.00
_cell.angle_beta   90.00
_cell.angle_gamma   90.00
#
_symmetry.space_group_name_H-M   'P 1'
#
loop_
_entity.id
_entity.type
_entity.pdbx_description
1 polymer ?
#
loop_
_entity_poly.entity_id
_entity_poly.type
_entity_poly.pdbx_seq_one_letter_code
_entity_poly.pdbx_strand_id
1 'polypeptide(L)'
;MKIIQSFWTKPLFADEQNIYQNRYNGGWINYRYCLLSMAYSCLTISKVYPELEIYTDDYGLQLLGEELCLPYKVFHADLNAIDLDPALWAYAKMFTYSLQQESFLHVDNDIFIWGVFPDEIIKARVACQNIEQIVPNSTDDYIRALGYMHKKFKSIPRIFREGENTHAANMGIFGGNDLQFIHHYSLEAMNNVHSMYEDILCSGKNKGRFNVILEQLFLTKYAQEQNKAICYLLKESKTTDITKFLSIEAAQYEGKFMHSLGALKKSPYICEQIEYRMKSDFPEYYNSIIDYLKSRGLSYPENEQSMSKYDDFNDIYSQIKSIKGRDDILCDVSVKLKSKYSLERIDDSIYLQDEIERHQLKNWGKLLLFFESAATGEEVCQYVMAQNLLPSISLEQLRQSVFHLIMQGLYMNKTLDLS
;
A
#
# COMPACT_ATOMS: atom_id res chain seq x y z
N MET A 1 -20.72 3.60 9.22
CA MET A 1 -19.35 4.04 9.52
C MET A 1 -18.86 4.81 8.30
N LYS A 2 -18.38 6.03 8.52
CA LYS A 2 -17.83 6.89 7.46
C LYS A 2 -16.43 6.41 7.06
N ILE A 3 -16.05 6.54 5.80
CA ILE A 3 -14.66 6.38 5.36
C ILE A 3 -14.07 7.76 5.12
N ILE A 4 -12.87 8.00 5.64
CA ILE A 4 -12.18 9.30 5.52
C ILE A 4 -10.74 9.12 5.04
N GLN A 5 -10.19 10.15 4.42
CA GLN A 5 -8.75 10.28 4.18
C GLN A 5 -8.26 11.62 4.71
N SER A 6 -6.94 11.76 4.83
CA SER A 6 -6.31 13.03 5.16
C SER A 6 -5.12 13.31 4.26
N PHE A 7 -4.93 14.56 3.87
CA PHE A 7 -3.79 14.98 3.06
C PHE A 7 -3.31 16.37 3.49
N TRP A 8 -2.23 16.41 4.25
CA TRP A 8 -1.51 17.65 4.53
C TRP A 8 -0.50 17.90 3.43
N THR A 9 -0.53 19.08 2.81
CA THR A 9 0.24 19.34 1.58
C THR A 9 1.66 19.80 1.86
N LYS A 10 1.93 20.44 3.01
CA LYS A 10 3.28 20.95 3.32
C LYS A 10 4.40 19.91 3.16
N PRO A 11 4.24 18.64 3.59
CA PRO A 11 5.26 17.60 3.39
C PRO A 11 5.56 17.30 1.92
N LEU A 12 4.61 17.52 1.00
CA LEU A 12 4.77 17.29 -0.44
C LEU A 12 5.88 18.15 -1.06
N PHE A 13 6.05 19.38 -0.54
CA PHE A 13 6.94 20.41 -1.08
C PHE A 13 8.25 20.58 -0.29
N ALA A 14 8.40 19.89 0.84
CA ALA A 14 9.59 19.94 1.66
C ALA A 14 10.73 19.12 1.04
N ASP A 15 11.38 19.66 0.00
CA ASP A 15 12.57 19.07 -0.67
C ASP A 15 13.83 19.17 0.21
N GLU A 16 13.74 18.62 1.40
CA GLU A 16 14.86 18.41 2.29
C GLU A 16 15.34 16.96 2.10
N GLN A 17 16.06 16.70 0.99
CA GLN A 17 16.56 15.37 0.60
C GLN A 17 17.40 14.69 1.69
N ASN A 18 17.88 15.46 2.65
CA ASN A 18 18.66 15.00 3.79
C ASN A 18 17.82 14.51 4.98
N ILE A 19 16.51 14.80 5.05
CA ILE A 19 15.65 14.24 6.08
C ILE A 19 15.31 12.78 5.73
N TYR A 20 15.50 11.90 6.70
CA TYR A 20 15.03 10.53 6.63
C TYR A 20 13.50 10.46 6.71
N GLN A 21 12.86 9.65 5.86
CA GLN A 21 11.40 9.59 5.69
C GLN A 21 10.79 10.94 5.30
N ASN A 22 11.51 11.73 4.49
CA ASN A 22 10.90 12.89 3.85
C ASN A 22 9.72 12.46 2.96
N ARG A 23 8.75 13.36 2.82
CA ARG A 23 7.53 13.13 2.04
C ARG A 23 7.46 14.02 0.82
N TYR A 24 8.61 14.49 0.33
CA TYR A 24 8.70 15.15 -0.96
C TYR A 24 8.09 14.23 -2.04
N ASN A 25 7.22 14.78 -2.90
CA ASN A 25 6.39 14.00 -3.83
C ASN A 25 5.57 12.88 -3.15
N GLY A 26 5.15 13.06 -1.89
CA GLY A 26 4.42 12.03 -1.12
C GLY A 26 5.26 10.79 -0.80
N GLY A 27 6.58 10.85 -1.00
CA GLY A 27 7.48 9.69 -0.94
C GLY A 27 7.54 8.88 -2.23
N TRP A 28 6.83 9.27 -3.30
CA TRP A 28 6.87 8.60 -4.61
C TRP A 28 8.12 8.98 -5.40
N ILE A 29 8.40 8.26 -6.49
CA ILE A 29 9.54 8.56 -7.38
C ILE A 29 9.47 10.02 -7.86
N ASN A 30 8.27 10.47 -8.25
CA ASN A 30 8.02 11.83 -8.70
C ASN A 30 6.57 12.26 -8.41
N TYR A 31 6.26 13.53 -8.69
CA TYR A 31 4.95 14.10 -8.38
C TYR A 31 3.81 13.48 -9.20
N ARG A 32 4.07 13.08 -10.46
CA ARG A 32 3.07 12.41 -11.30
C ARG A 32 2.57 11.12 -10.66
N TYR A 33 3.49 10.27 -10.19
CA TYR A 33 3.11 9.05 -9.48
C TYR A 33 2.39 9.32 -8.16
N CYS A 34 2.75 10.40 -7.45
CA CYS A 34 2.02 10.82 -6.26
C CYS A 34 0.55 11.16 -6.56
N LEU A 35 0.31 12.01 -7.57
CA LEU A 35 -1.05 12.41 -7.94
C LEU A 35 -1.87 11.22 -8.46
N LEU A 36 -1.27 10.37 -9.29
CA LEU A 36 -1.94 9.18 -9.82
C LEU A 36 -2.30 8.20 -8.71
N SER A 37 -1.42 8.01 -7.72
CA SER A 37 -1.70 7.15 -6.57
C SER A 37 -2.83 7.71 -5.70
N MET A 38 -2.78 8.98 -5.34
CA MET A 38 -3.84 9.62 -4.55
C MET A 38 -5.20 9.59 -5.26
N ALA A 39 -5.21 9.84 -6.58
CA ALA A 39 -6.42 9.73 -7.39
C ALA A 39 -6.92 8.29 -7.47
N TYR A 40 -6.05 7.30 -7.71
CA TYR A 40 -6.44 5.90 -7.75
C TYR A 40 -7.01 5.42 -6.42
N SER A 41 -6.42 5.85 -5.30
CA SER A 41 -6.94 5.60 -3.94
C SER A 41 -8.36 6.16 -3.79
N CYS A 42 -8.55 7.45 -4.06
CA CYS A 42 -9.86 8.09 -3.99
C CYS A 42 -10.90 7.38 -4.87
N LEU A 43 -10.56 7.10 -6.13
CA LEU A 43 -11.47 6.53 -7.12
C LEU A 43 -11.85 5.08 -6.83
N THR A 44 -10.91 4.26 -6.37
CA THR A 44 -11.18 2.87 -5.98
C THR A 44 -12.00 2.79 -4.70
N ILE A 45 -11.73 3.65 -3.72
CA ILE A 45 -12.52 3.71 -2.48
C ILE A 45 -13.93 4.25 -2.76
N SER A 46 -14.07 5.35 -3.51
CA SER A 46 -15.37 5.99 -3.80
C SER A 46 -16.32 5.09 -4.60
N LYS A 47 -15.80 4.13 -5.37
CA LYS A 47 -16.61 3.11 -6.06
C LYS A 47 -17.43 2.24 -5.10
N VAL A 48 -16.91 1.99 -3.89
CA VAL A 48 -17.57 1.15 -2.88
C VAL A 48 -18.04 1.94 -1.65
N TYR A 49 -17.49 3.13 -1.42
CA TYR A 49 -17.84 4.06 -0.35
C TYR A 49 -18.06 5.47 -0.93
N PRO A 50 -19.23 5.76 -1.52
CA PRO A 50 -19.49 7.02 -2.22
C PRO A 50 -19.55 8.26 -1.32
N GLU A 51 -19.62 8.08 0.00
CA GLU A 51 -19.60 9.15 1.00
C GLU A 51 -18.18 9.36 1.56
N LEU A 52 -17.15 9.12 0.75
CA LEU A 52 -15.75 9.32 1.13
C LEU A 52 -15.47 10.80 1.39
N GLU A 53 -14.92 11.13 2.56
CA GLU A 53 -14.52 12.50 2.90
C GLU A 53 -13.00 12.66 2.95
N ILE A 54 -12.52 13.88 2.73
CA ILE A 54 -11.09 14.21 2.87
C ILE A 54 -10.87 15.42 3.76
N TYR A 55 -9.89 15.29 4.66
CA TYR A 55 -9.38 16.37 5.49
C TYR A 55 -8.05 16.86 4.92
N THR A 56 -7.97 18.14 4.58
CA THR A 56 -6.81 18.73 3.91
C THR A 56 -6.62 20.19 4.31
N ASP A 57 -5.65 20.87 3.68
CA ASP A 57 -5.42 22.30 3.79
C ASP A 57 -5.85 23.01 2.49
N ASP A 58 -5.77 24.33 2.44
CA ASP A 58 -6.30 25.13 1.32
C ASP A 58 -5.70 24.71 -0.03
N TYR A 59 -4.41 24.38 -0.06
CA TYR A 59 -3.77 23.91 -1.29
C TYR A 59 -4.34 22.55 -1.72
N GLY A 60 -4.60 21.66 -0.78
CA GLY A 60 -5.15 20.34 -1.08
C GLY A 60 -6.60 20.40 -1.52
N LEU A 61 -7.39 21.35 -1.00
CA LEU A 61 -8.73 21.66 -1.53
C LEU A 61 -8.67 22.06 -3.00
N GLN A 62 -7.82 23.04 -3.32
CA GLN A 62 -7.63 23.51 -4.68
C GLN A 62 -7.16 22.37 -5.59
N LEU A 63 -6.12 21.63 -5.19
CA LEU A 63 -5.56 20.56 -5.99
C LEU A 63 -6.55 19.41 -6.20
N LEU A 64 -7.11 18.85 -5.13
CA LEU A 64 -7.91 17.63 -5.21
C LEU A 64 -9.35 17.91 -5.64
N GLY A 65 -9.92 19.04 -5.23
CA GLY A 65 -11.32 19.39 -5.49
C GLY A 65 -11.54 20.22 -6.76
N GLU A 66 -10.69 21.21 -7.03
CA GLU A 66 -10.91 22.15 -8.14
C GLU A 66 -10.12 21.78 -9.40
N GLU A 67 -8.85 21.42 -9.25
CA GLU A 67 -7.95 21.12 -10.39
C GLU A 67 -8.12 19.67 -10.89
N LEU A 68 -8.21 18.71 -9.96
CA LEU A 68 -8.36 17.29 -10.28
C LEU A 68 -9.80 16.78 -10.20
N CYS A 69 -10.72 17.57 -9.63
CA CYS A 69 -12.14 17.23 -9.49
C CYS A 69 -12.40 15.83 -8.92
N LEU A 70 -11.59 15.38 -7.95
CA LEU A 70 -11.71 14.05 -7.38
C LEU A 70 -13.05 13.88 -6.64
N PRO A 71 -13.68 12.70 -6.70
CA PRO A 71 -15.06 12.50 -6.26
C PRO A 71 -15.21 12.32 -4.74
N TYR A 72 -14.49 13.11 -3.93
CA TYR A 72 -14.78 13.18 -2.51
C TYR A 72 -16.15 13.83 -2.29
N LYS A 73 -16.93 13.27 -1.38
CA LYS A 73 -18.25 13.79 -1.01
C LYS A 73 -18.16 15.12 -0.28
N VAL A 74 -17.22 15.20 0.66
CA VAL A 74 -16.98 16.38 1.48
C VAL A 74 -15.48 16.63 1.56
N PHE A 75 -15.11 17.89 1.41
CA PHE A 75 -13.76 18.36 1.63
C PHE A 75 -13.72 19.25 2.86
N HIS A 76 -12.75 19.01 3.74
CA HIS A 76 -12.56 19.78 4.96
C HIS A 76 -11.19 20.45 4.96
N ALA A 77 -11.13 21.73 5.35
CA ALA A 77 -9.91 22.57 5.31
C ALA A 77 -9.17 22.62 6.66
N ASP A 78 -9.42 21.69 7.58
CA ASP A 78 -8.97 21.80 8.96
C ASP A 78 -7.44 21.75 9.11
N LEU A 79 -6.71 21.16 8.15
CA LEU A 79 -5.26 20.98 8.28
C LEU A 79 -4.47 22.28 8.10
N ASN A 80 -5.12 23.38 7.70
CA ASN A 80 -4.54 24.72 7.76
C ASN A 80 -4.11 25.11 9.19
N ALA A 81 -4.76 24.55 10.21
CA ALA A 81 -4.43 24.81 11.62
C ALA A 81 -3.10 24.19 12.06
N ILE A 82 -2.49 23.31 11.27
CA ILE A 82 -1.24 22.64 11.63
C ILE A 82 -0.05 23.58 11.39
N ASP A 83 0.52 24.06 12.49
CA ASP A 83 1.76 24.84 12.52
C ASP A 83 2.91 24.04 13.14
N LEU A 84 3.34 22.99 12.41
CA LEU A 84 4.45 22.12 12.78
C LEU A 84 5.38 21.89 11.58
N ASP A 85 6.59 21.43 11.86
CA ASP A 85 7.55 21.03 10.83
C ASP A 85 6.95 19.95 9.89
N PRO A 86 7.02 20.13 8.57
CA PRO A 86 6.45 19.21 7.58
C PRO A 86 6.95 17.76 7.67
N ALA A 87 8.08 17.51 8.34
CA ALA A 87 8.54 16.15 8.57
C ALA A 87 7.66 15.36 9.54
N LEU A 88 6.81 16.02 10.33
CA LEU A 88 5.85 15.39 11.25
C LEU A 88 4.51 15.08 10.57
N TRP A 89 4.58 14.42 9.40
CA TRP A 89 3.43 14.12 8.56
C TRP A 89 2.32 13.30 9.25
N ALA A 90 2.64 12.47 10.25
CA ALA A 90 1.64 11.70 10.99
C ALA A 90 0.75 12.58 11.87
N TYR A 91 1.20 13.80 12.22
CA TYR A 91 0.40 14.73 13.04
C TYR A 91 -0.93 15.07 12.38
N ALA A 92 -0.94 15.26 11.06
CA ALA A 92 -2.15 15.53 10.30
C ALA A 92 -3.22 14.43 10.45
N LYS A 93 -2.78 13.17 10.55
CA LYS A 93 -3.68 12.04 10.74
C LYS A 93 -4.26 12.05 12.16
N MET A 94 -3.41 12.19 13.18
CA MET A 94 -3.83 12.30 14.58
C MET A 94 -4.81 13.45 14.80
N PHE A 95 -4.54 14.60 14.18
CA PHE A 95 -5.43 15.75 14.19
C PHE A 95 -6.76 15.43 13.51
N THR A 96 -6.75 14.83 12.33
CA THR A 96 -7.98 14.39 11.61
C THR A 96 -8.83 13.45 12.46
N TYR A 97 -8.22 12.46 13.13
CA TYR A 97 -8.94 11.56 14.02
C TYR A 97 -9.61 12.30 15.18
N SER A 98 -8.97 13.34 15.70
CA SER A 98 -9.50 14.14 16.82
C SER A 98 -10.76 14.93 16.46
N LEU A 99 -11.00 15.20 15.17
CA LEU A 99 -12.14 15.97 14.68
C LEU A 99 -13.42 15.14 14.52
N GLN A 100 -13.31 13.81 14.45
CA GLN A 100 -14.42 12.94 14.05
C GLN A 100 -15.54 12.88 15.11
N GLN A 101 -16.78 13.17 14.72
CA GLN A 101 -17.94 13.16 15.63
C GLN A 101 -18.79 11.88 15.53
N GLU A 102 -18.47 11.00 14.59
CA GLU A 102 -19.19 9.75 14.31
C GLU A 102 -18.20 8.63 13.98
N SER A 103 -18.65 7.37 14.07
CA SER A 103 -17.81 6.20 13.75
C SER A 103 -17.21 6.32 12.36
N PHE A 104 -15.89 6.21 12.29
CA PHE A 104 -15.14 6.39 11.05
C PHE A 104 -14.08 5.30 10.88
N LEU A 105 -13.61 5.13 9.64
CA LEU A 105 -12.36 4.44 9.31
C LEU A 105 -11.56 5.35 8.39
N HIS A 106 -10.42 5.82 8.89
CA HIS A 106 -9.42 6.50 8.08
C HIS A 106 -8.65 5.49 7.25
N VAL A 107 -8.34 5.87 6.01
CA VAL A 107 -7.59 5.07 5.04
C VAL A 107 -6.51 5.96 4.41
N ASP A 108 -5.24 5.53 4.48
CA ASP A 108 -4.13 6.25 3.84
C ASP A 108 -4.35 6.40 2.31
N ASN A 109 -3.83 7.48 1.74
CA ASN A 109 -4.11 7.90 0.35
C ASN A 109 -3.27 7.16 -0.72
N ASP A 110 -2.59 6.09 -0.31
CA ASP A 110 -1.80 5.15 -1.10
C ASP A 110 -2.30 3.70 -0.93
N ILE A 111 -3.52 3.57 -0.41
CA ILE A 111 -4.28 2.33 -0.33
C ILE A 111 -5.28 2.25 -1.48
N PHE A 112 -5.40 1.08 -2.07
CA PHE A 112 -6.34 0.76 -3.13
C PHE A 112 -7.23 -0.42 -2.71
N ILE A 113 -8.53 -0.35 -3.00
CA ILE A 113 -9.47 -1.42 -2.65
C ILE A 113 -10.35 -1.82 -3.83
N TRP A 114 -10.72 -3.10 -3.88
CA TRP A 114 -11.60 -3.67 -4.91
C TRP A 114 -12.86 -4.31 -4.32
N GLY A 115 -13.14 -4.00 -3.05
CA GLY A 115 -14.29 -4.49 -2.31
C GLY A 115 -14.45 -3.71 -1.00
N VAL A 116 -15.59 -3.91 -0.34
CA VAL A 116 -15.83 -3.34 0.98
C VAL A 116 -14.93 -4.00 2.03
N PHE A 117 -14.54 -3.24 3.05
CA PHE A 117 -13.84 -3.80 4.21
C PHE A 117 -14.72 -4.84 4.92
N PRO A 118 -14.12 -5.90 5.49
CA PRO A 118 -14.85 -6.92 6.23
C PRO A 118 -15.70 -6.34 7.36
N ASP A 119 -16.86 -6.95 7.60
CA ASP A 119 -17.81 -6.56 8.65
C ASP A 119 -17.16 -6.45 10.04
N GLU A 120 -16.21 -7.33 10.35
CA GLU A 120 -15.47 -7.30 11.61
C GLU A 120 -14.66 -6.02 11.80
N ILE A 121 -14.10 -5.46 10.72
CA ILE A 121 -13.36 -4.19 10.72
C ILE A 121 -14.32 -3.02 10.86
N ILE A 122 -15.41 -3.02 10.08
CA ILE A 122 -16.43 -1.95 10.14
C ILE A 122 -17.14 -1.90 11.50
N LYS A 123 -17.31 -3.04 12.17
CA LYS A 123 -17.97 -3.14 13.49
C LYS A 123 -16.97 -3.04 14.65
N ALA A 124 -15.67 -2.97 14.38
CA ALA A 124 -14.65 -2.93 15.43
C ALA A 124 -14.76 -1.68 16.30
N ARG A 125 -14.43 -1.81 17.59
CA ARG A 125 -14.28 -0.67 18.49
C ARG A 125 -13.07 0.17 18.10
N VAL A 126 -11.97 -0.50 17.79
CA VAL A 126 -10.73 0.04 17.23
C VAL A 126 -10.26 -0.92 16.14
N ALA A 127 -10.01 -0.41 14.94
CA ALA A 127 -9.51 -1.15 13.79
C ALA A 127 -8.16 -0.59 13.35
N CYS A 128 -7.26 -1.49 12.95
CA CYS A 128 -5.97 -1.20 12.34
C CYS A 128 -5.71 -2.13 11.15
N GLN A 129 -4.69 -1.83 10.35
CA GLN A 129 -4.34 -2.66 9.20
C GLN A 129 -3.78 -4.02 9.61
N ASN A 130 -2.64 -4.03 10.29
CA ASN A 130 -1.95 -5.26 10.68
C ASN A 130 -1.01 -5.02 11.86
N ILE A 131 -0.52 -6.11 12.45
CA ILE A 131 0.54 -6.07 13.45
C ILE A 131 1.89 -5.95 12.72
N GLU A 132 2.68 -4.95 13.07
CA GLU A 132 4.09 -4.82 12.69
C GLU A 132 4.96 -5.31 13.84
N GLN A 133 5.78 -6.33 13.58
CA GLN A 133 6.72 -6.85 14.57
C GLN A 133 7.94 -5.92 14.68
N ILE A 134 8.27 -5.52 15.89
CA ILE A 134 9.47 -4.73 16.20
C ILE A 134 10.54 -5.72 16.64
N VAL A 135 11.55 -5.93 15.79
CA VAL A 135 12.58 -6.93 16.05
C VAL A 135 13.74 -6.28 16.83
N PRO A 136 14.12 -6.79 18.01
CA PRO A 136 15.26 -6.26 18.75
C PRO A 136 16.55 -6.29 17.91
N ASN A 137 17.38 -5.25 18.03
CA ASN A 137 18.62 -5.07 17.26
C ASN A 137 18.43 -4.98 15.74
N SER A 138 17.19 -4.82 15.25
CA SER A 138 16.94 -4.43 13.87
C SER A 138 17.42 -2.99 13.64
N THR A 139 17.42 -2.59 12.37
CA THR A 139 17.68 -1.21 11.97
C THR A 139 16.42 -0.47 11.56
N ASP A 140 15.26 -0.94 12.03
CA ASP A 140 13.96 -0.33 11.73
C ASP A 140 13.78 1.04 12.43
N ASP A 141 12.75 1.76 12.02
CA ASP A 141 12.48 3.10 12.50
C ASP A 141 12.05 3.16 13.96
N TYR A 142 11.41 2.10 14.48
CA TYR A 142 10.98 2.02 15.87
C TYR A 142 12.19 2.00 16.81
N ILE A 143 13.11 1.06 16.60
CA ILE A 143 14.30 0.89 17.46
C ILE A 143 15.20 2.12 17.37
N ARG A 144 15.41 2.67 16.17
CA ARG A 144 16.26 3.85 15.98
C ARG A 144 15.65 5.11 16.61
N ALA A 145 14.34 5.34 16.46
CA ALA A 145 13.67 6.50 17.04
C ALA A 145 13.67 6.43 18.58
N LEU A 146 13.30 5.28 19.16
CA LEU A 146 13.32 5.06 20.62
C LEU A 146 14.75 5.19 21.18
N GLY A 147 15.74 4.58 20.53
CA GLY A 147 17.13 4.67 20.96
C GLY A 147 17.68 6.11 20.93
N TYR A 148 17.30 6.89 19.91
CA TYR A 148 17.63 8.31 19.86
C TYR A 148 16.94 9.08 20.99
N MET A 149 15.63 8.87 21.17
CA MET A 149 14.82 9.48 22.21
C MET A 149 15.44 9.26 23.60
N HIS A 150 15.71 8.00 23.97
CA HIS A 150 16.34 7.65 25.25
C HIS A 150 17.70 8.29 25.50
N LYS A 151 18.48 8.54 24.44
CA LYS A 151 19.84 9.08 24.55
C LYS A 151 19.88 10.60 24.55
N LYS A 152 18.91 11.26 23.90
CA LYS A 152 19.03 12.67 23.50
C LYS A 152 17.90 13.57 23.98
N PHE A 153 16.71 13.04 24.25
CA PHE A 153 15.58 13.87 24.65
C PHE A 153 15.72 14.25 26.12
N LYS A 154 15.35 15.49 26.45
CA LYS A 154 15.42 16.02 27.82
C LYS A 154 14.36 15.38 28.72
N SER A 155 13.19 15.13 28.15
CA SER A 155 12.08 14.45 28.80
C SER A 155 11.42 13.50 27.80
N ILE A 156 11.02 12.33 28.29
CA ILE A 156 10.40 11.28 27.47
C ILE A 156 9.09 10.89 28.16
N PRO A 157 7.93 10.93 27.50
CA PRO A 157 6.67 10.48 28.09
C PRO A 157 6.75 9.06 28.64
N ARG A 158 6.07 8.79 29.77
CA ARG A 158 6.12 7.50 30.48
C ARG A 158 5.89 6.31 29.54
N ILE A 159 4.91 6.43 28.65
CA ILE A 159 4.51 5.40 27.70
C ILE A 159 5.65 4.96 26.76
N PHE A 160 6.60 5.84 26.44
CA PHE A 160 7.76 5.49 25.62
C PHE A 160 8.94 4.96 26.45
N ARG A 161 8.94 5.18 27.77
CA ARG A 161 10.01 4.72 28.68
C ARG A 161 9.82 3.30 29.20
N GLU A 162 8.58 2.89 29.40
CA GLU A 162 8.22 1.67 30.13
C GLU A 162 7.65 0.61 29.22
N GLY A 163 7.76 -0.67 29.61
CA GLY A 163 7.19 -1.80 28.88
C GLY A 163 7.98 -2.23 27.64
N GLU A 164 7.72 -3.46 27.21
CA GLU A 164 8.37 -4.01 26.02
C GLU A 164 7.74 -3.45 24.74
N ASN A 165 8.59 -3.12 23.76
CA ASN A 165 8.18 -2.66 22.44
C ASN A 165 8.39 -3.79 21.42
N THR A 166 7.51 -4.79 21.43
CA THR A 166 7.61 -5.97 20.56
C THR A 166 6.84 -5.83 19.25
N HIS A 167 5.86 -4.94 19.21
CA HIS A 167 5.03 -4.72 18.03
C HIS A 167 4.36 -3.34 18.05
N ALA A 168 3.87 -2.93 16.89
CA ALA A 168 3.02 -1.77 16.69
C ALA A 168 1.85 -2.11 15.76
N ALA A 169 0.77 -1.35 15.85
CA ALA A 169 -0.38 -1.46 14.97
C ALA A 169 -0.17 -0.56 13.75
N ASN A 170 -0.02 -1.15 12.56
CA ASN A 170 0.04 -0.36 11.33
C ASN A 170 -1.29 0.39 11.14
N MET A 171 -1.19 1.70 10.94
CA MET A 171 -2.33 2.62 10.86
C MET A 171 -2.59 3.09 9.43
N GLY A 172 -2.26 2.25 8.43
CA GLY A 172 -2.69 2.46 7.04
C GLY A 172 -4.21 2.50 6.93
N ILE A 173 -4.91 1.71 7.76
CA ILE A 173 -6.28 2.01 8.15
C ILE A 173 -6.33 2.22 9.66
N PHE A 174 -7.15 3.16 10.12
CA PHE A 174 -7.38 3.37 11.55
C PHE A 174 -8.75 3.99 11.83
N GLY A 175 -9.40 3.54 12.89
CA GLY A 175 -10.65 4.14 13.35
C GLY A 175 -11.47 3.14 14.14
N GLY A 176 -12.77 3.30 14.14
CA GLY A 176 -13.68 2.37 14.79
C GLY A 176 -14.90 3.06 15.38
N ASN A 177 -15.58 2.33 16.26
CA ASN A 177 -16.83 2.74 16.88
C ASN A 177 -16.66 3.29 18.32
N ASP A 178 -15.46 3.22 18.90
CA ASP A 178 -15.17 3.73 20.25
C ASP A 178 -14.53 5.13 20.17
N LEU A 179 -15.33 6.13 19.79
CA LEU A 179 -14.86 7.50 19.58
C LEU A 179 -14.22 8.12 20.83
N GLN A 180 -14.72 7.79 22.02
CA GLN A 180 -14.13 8.28 23.26
C GLN A 180 -12.69 7.81 23.40
N PHE A 181 -12.41 6.53 23.14
CA PHE A 181 -11.05 6.02 23.14
C PHE A 181 -10.19 6.71 22.08
N ILE A 182 -10.70 6.84 20.84
CA ILE A 182 -9.97 7.43 19.72
C ILE A 182 -9.63 8.91 19.99
N HIS A 183 -10.57 9.70 20.52
CA HIS A 183 -10.31 11.09 20.89
C HIS A 183 -9.25 11.23 21.97
N HIS A 184 -9.34 10.42 23.04
CA HIS A 184 -8.32 10.45 24.09
C HIS A 184 -6.95 10.03 23.56
N TYR A 185 -6.89 8.98 22.73
CA TYR A 185 -5.66 8.58 22.03
C TYR A 185 -5.10 9.75 21.22
N SER A 186 -5.89 10.35 20.34
CA SER A 186 -5.42 11.43 19.47
C SER A 186 -4.92 12.64 20.25
N LEU A 187 -5.64 13.04 21.30
CA LEU A 187 -5.24 14.15 22.16
C LEU A 187 -3.92 13.87 22.88
N GLU A 188 -3.78 12.69 23.50
CA GLU A 188 -2.56 12.30 24.18
C GLU A 188 -1.37 12.15 23.20
N ALA A 189 -1.60 11.62 22.00
CA ALA A 189 -0.59 11.50 20.97
C ALA A 189 -0.08 12.89 20.54
N MET A 190 -1.00 13.83 20.26
CA MET A 190 -0.66 15.20 19.90
C MET A 190 0.03 15.95 21.05
N ASN A 191 -0.41 15.77 22.30
CA ASN A 191 0.25 16.32 23.47
C ASN A 191 1.69 15.81 23.61
N ASN A 192 1.91 14.52 23.34
CA ASN A 192 3.25 13.93 23.33
C ASN A 192 4.14 14.56 22.24
N VAL A 193 3.62 14.78 21.02
CA VAL A 193 4.34 15.50 19.96
C VAL A 193 4.77 16.88 20.45
N HIS A 194 3.84 17.68 20.96
CA HIS A 194 4.11 19.03 21.45
C HIS A 194 5.13 19.05 22.59
N SER A 195 5.02 18.11 23.53
CA SER A 195 5.95 18.02 24.67
C SER A 195 7.38 17.70 24.28
N MET A 196 7.58 17.03 23.13
CA MET A 196 8.88 16.60 22.62
C MET A 196 9.34 17.39 21.39
N TYR A 197 8.57 18.41 20.96
CA TYR A 197 8.73 19.03 19.65
C TYR A 197 10.14 19.59 19.43
N GLU A 198 10.65 20.36 20.39
CA GLU A 198 12.01 20.93 20.33
C GLU A 198 13.11 19.87 20.24
N ASP A 199 12.97 18.76 20.99
CA ASP A 199 13.95 17.66 20.96
C ASP A 199 13.87 16.89 19.62
N ILE A 200 12.68 16.77 19.03
CA ILE A 200 12.49 16.23 17.68
C ILE A 200 13.15 17.14 16.64
N LEU A 201 12.96 18.45 16.70
CA LEU A 201 13.61 19.39 15.77
C LEU A 201 15.14 19.33 15.89
N CYS A 202 15.64 19.24 17.13
CA CYS A 202 17.07 19.06 17.43
C CYS A 202 17.64 17.73 16.89
N SER A 203 16.80 16.76 16.52
CA SER A 203 17.23 15.52 15.88
C SER A 203 17.68 15.69 14.41
N GLY A 204 17.44 16.88 13.83
CA GLY A 204 17.86 17.24 12.48
C GLY A 204 17.31 16.27 11.44
N LYS A 205 18.20 15.61 10.71
CA LYS A 205 17.85 14.64 9.65
C LYS A 205 16.96 13.48 10.11
N ASN A 206 16.84 13.23 11.42
CA ASN A 206 16.05 12.12 11.96
C ASN A 206 14.60 12.48 12.30
N LYS A 207 14.17 13.74 12.17
CA LYS A 207 12.82 14.19 12.59
C LYS A 207 11.68 13.33 12.00
N GLY A 208 11.80 12.90 10.74
CA GLY A 208 10.80 12.05 10.08
C GLY A 208 10.67 10.63 10.65
N ARG A 209 11.68 10.11 11.37
CA ARG A 209 11.65 8.76 11.99
C ARG A 209 10.62 8.66 13.12
N PHE A 210 10.33 9.77 13.79
CA PHE A 210 9.49 9.75 14.98
C PHE A 210 8.01 9.49 14.66
N ASN A 211 7.56 9.72 13.43
CA ASN A 211 6.16 9.54 13.04
C ASN A 211 5.59 8.16 13.40
N VAL A 212 6.32 7.07 13.11
CA VAL A 212 5.83 5.71 13.37
C VAL A 212 5.70 5.40 14.86
N ILE A 213 6.56 5.98 15.71
CA ILE A 213 6.44 5.76 17.15
C ILE A 213 5.36 6.65 17.78
N LEU A 214 5.20 7.87 17.26
CA LEU A 214 4.22 8.86 17.74
C LEU A 214 2.79 8.45 17.39
N GLU A 215 2.58 7.81 16.24
CA GLU A 215 1.27 7.33 15.80
C GLU A 215 1.05 5.86 16.18
N GLN A 216 1.79 4.94 15.56
CA GLN A 216 1.49 3.49 15.57
C GLN A 216 1.89 2.78 16.87
N LEU A 217 3.12 3.04 17.35
CA LEU A 217 3.56 2.46 18.62
C LEU A 217 2.76 3.05 19.78
N PHE A 218 2.58 4.38 19.81
CA PHE A 218 1.80 5.04 20.83
C PHE A 218 0.38 4.46 20.93
N LEU A 219 -0.31 4.24 19.80
CA LEU A 219 -1.64 3.61 19.80
C LEU A 219 -1.62 2.25 20.47
N THR A 220 -0.64 1.43 20.11
CA THR A 220 -0.53 0.05 20.60
C THR A 220 -0.35 0.03 22.12
N LYS A 221 0.53 0.87 22.64
CA LYS A 221 0.78 0.97 24.07
C LYS A 221 -0.41 1.58 24.81
N TYR A 222 -1.02 2.60 24.24
CA TYR A 222 -2.20 3.24 24.83
C TYR A 222 -3.38 2.26 24.89
N ALA A 223 -3.60 1.47 23.84
CA ALA A 223 -4.61 0.42 23.83
C ALA A 223 -4.33 -0.65 24.90
N GLN A 224 -3.08 -1.06 25.07
CA GLN A 224 -2.67 -1.99 26.14
C GLN A 224 -2.95 -1.43 27.54
N GLU A 225 -2.56 -0.18 27.82
CA GLU A 225 -2.81 0.47 29.12
C GLU A 225 -4.31 0.61 29.43
N GLN A 226 -5.14 0.82 28.40
CA GLN A 226 -6.59 0.94 28.53
C GLN A 226 -7.33 -0.41 28.42
N ASN A 227 -6.62 -1.54 28.31
CA ASN A 227 -7.19 -2.88 28.06
C ASN A 227 -8.17 -2.90 26.87
N LYS A 228 -7.80 -2.22 25.78
CA LYS A 228 -8.58 -2.15 24.54
C LYS A 228 -8.00 -3.08 23.49
N ALA A 229 -8.84 -3.99 22.99
CA ALA A 229 -8.48 -4.85 21.87
C ALA A 229 -8.53 -4.09 20.55
N ILE A 230 -7.52 -4.30 19.70
CA ILE A 230 -7.45 -3.78 18.34
C ILE A 230 -7.85 -4.91 17.38
N CYS A 231 -8.79 -4.64 16.49
CA CYS A 231 -9.13 -5.54 15.38
C CYS A 231 -8.20 -5.25 14.20
N TYR A 232 -7.65 -6.29 13.57
CA TYR A 232 -6.71 -6.13 12.45
C TYR A 232 -7.31 -6.66 11.16
N LEU A 233 -7.22 -5.87 10.08
CA LEU A 233 -7.64 -6.30 8.73
C LEU A 233 -6.83 -7.51 8.28
N LEU A 234 -5.52 -7.50 8.52
CA LEU A 234 -4.61 -8.60 8.24
C LEU A 234 -4.26 -9.30 9.56
N LYS A 235 -4.90 -10.46 9.78
CA LYS A 235 -4.85 -11.20 11.05
C LYS A 235 -3.52 -11.89 11.32
N GLU A 236 -2.79 -12.28 10.28
CA GLU A 236 -1.50 -12.96 10.41
C GLU A 236 -0.34 -12.02 10.11
N SER A 237 0.65 -11.96 11.02
CA SER A 237 1.91 -11.25 10.80
C SER A 237 2.94 -12.09 10.04
N LYS A 238 2.53 -13.17 9.36
CA LYS A 238 3.42 -13.96 8.53
C LYS A 238 3.76 -13.16 7.28
N THR A 239 5.05 -13.13 6.93
CA THR A 239 5.57 -12.40 5.77
C THR A 239 4.83 -12.74 4.47
N THR A 240 4.38 -14.00 4.32
CA THR A 240 3.65 -14.50 3.14
C THR A 240 2.25 -13.93 2.98
N ASP A 241 1.55 -13.57 4.07
CA ASP A 241 0.23 -12.96 3.96
C ASP A 241 0.34 -11.48 3.66
N ILE A 242 1.31 -10.80 4.28
CA ILE A 242 1.57 -9.38 4.00
C ILE A 242 1.91 -9.18 2.51
N THR A 243 2.72 -10.06 1.90
CA THR A 243 3.07 -9.94 0.47
C THR A 243 1.85 -9.95 -0.46
N LYS A 244 0.75 -10.61 -0.10
CA LYS A 244 -0.49 -10.62 -0.91
C LYS A 244 -1.12 -9.23 -1.03
N PHE A 245 -0.96 -8.42 0.01
CA PHE A 245 -1.48 -7.05 0.08
C PHE A 245 -0.46 -6.00 -0.41
N LEU A 246 0.71 -6.45 -0.89
CA LEU A 246 1.74 -5.62 -1.52
C LEU A 246 1.87 -5.87 -3.04
N SER A 247 1.22 -6.93 -3.55
CA SER A 247 1.22 -7.34 -4.96
C SER A 247 0.04 -6.76 -5.74
N ILE A 248 0.25 -5.62 -6.41
CA ILE A 248 -0.80 -4.93 -7.17
C ILE A 248 -1.44 -5.78 -8.28
N GLU A 249 -0.65 -6.67 -8.89
CA GLU A 249 -1.12 -7.56 -9.95
C GLU A 249 -2.20 -8.52 -9.47
N ALA A 250 -2.09 -9.00 -8.24
CA ALA A 250 -2.95 -10.03 -7.65
C ALA A 250 -4.03 -9.45 -6.72
N ALA A 251 -3.78 -8.28 -6.13
CA ALA A 251 -4.59 -7.69 -5.06
C ALA A 251 -6.08 -7.60 -5.43
N GLN A 252 -6.41 -7.27 -6.67
CA GLN A 252 -7.79 -7.16 -7.13
C GLN A 252 -8.56 -8.49 -7.14
N TYR A 253 -7.91 -9.66 -7.09
CA TYR A 253 -8.58 -10.96 -7.22
C TYR A 253 -8.54 -11.81 -5.94
N GLU A 254 -7.52 -11.62 -5.10
CA GLU A 254 -7.36 -12.39 -3.85
C GLU A 254 -7.71 -11.56 -2.61
N GLY A 255 -6.95 -10.50 -2.33
CA GLY A 255 -7.06 -9.73 -1.08
C GLY A 255 -8.02 -8.54 -1.11
N LYS A 256 -8.40 -8.06 -2.30
CA LYS A 256 -9.22 -6.85 -2.53
C LYS A 256 -8.72 -5.58 -1.85
N PHE A 257 -7.45 -5.57 -1.46
CA PHE A 257 -6.78 -4.49 -0.72
C PHE A 257 -5.30 -4.48 -1.10
N MET A 258 -4.73 -3.29 -1.25
CA MET A 258 -3.30 -3.09 -1.40
C MET A 258 -2.87 -1.80 -0.71
N HIS A 259 -1.70 -1.81 -0.07
CA HIS A 259 -1.07 -0.61 0.49
C HIS A 259 0.36 -0.44 -0.05
N SER A 260 0.63 0.67 -0.73
CA SER A 260 1.98 1.03 -1.21
C SER A 260 2.87 1.60 -0.11
N LEU A 261 3.30 0.76 0.83
CA LEU A 261 4.10 1.16 1.99
C LEU A 261 5.56 1.53 1.65
N GLY A 262 6.04 2.64 2.20
CA GLY A 262 7.47 2.97 2.29
C GLY A 262 8.25 2.82 0.99
N ALA A 263 9.17 1.85 0.94
CA ALA A 263 10.04 1.59 -0.21
C ALA A 263 9.28 1.15 -1.47
N LEU A 264 8.06 0.61 -1.37
CA LEU A 264 7.25 0.24 -2.54
C LEU A 264 6.91 1.45 -3.41
N LYS A 265 6.78 2.65 -2.83
CA LYS A 265 6.60 3.91 -3.56
C LYS A 265 7.79 4.29 -4.43
N LYS A 266 8.93 3.63 -4.23
CA LYS A 266 10.16 3.78 -5.03
C LYS A 266 10.38 2.62 -6.01
N SER A 267 9.46 1.65 -6.05
CA SER A 267 9.49 0.58 -7.05
C SER A 267 8.92 1.10 -8.37
N PRO A 268 9.71 1.12 -9.47
CA PRO A 268 9.21 1.51 -10.79
C PRO A 268 8.01 0.66 -11.18
N TYR A 269 8.09 -0.66 -10.97
CA TYR A 269 7.00 -1.58 -11.29
C TYR A 269 5.67 -1.19 -10.63
N ILE A 270 5.67 -0.89 -9.32
CA ILE A 270 4.43 -0.49 -8.62
C ILE A 270 3.90 0.83 -9.17
N CYS A 271 4.77 1.80 -9.41
CA CYS A 271 4.41 3.10 -9.97
C CYS A 271 3.79 2.96 -11.37
N GLU A 272 4.39 2.13 -12.23
CA GLU A 272 3.89 1.80 -13.58
C GLU A 272 2.51 1.13 -13.51
N GLN A 273 2.34 0.13 -12.63
CA GLN A 273 1.07 -0.59 -12.49
C GLN A 273 -0.08 0.30 -12.03
N ILE A 274 0.18 1.27 -11.15
CA ILE A 274 -0.81 2.29 -10.73
C ILE A 274 -1.17 3.19 -11.92
N GLU A 275 -0.16 3.69 -12.63
CA GLU A 275 -0.36 4.58 -13.78
C GLU A 275 -1.15 3.90 -14.90
N TYR A 276 -0.80 2.66 -15.24
CA TYR A 276 -1.50 1.90 -16.27
C TYR A 276 -2.96 1.60 -15.88
N ARG A 277 -3.21 1.27 -14.60
CA ARG A 277 -4.58 1.09 -14.10
C ARG A 277 -5.37 2.37 -14.11
N MET A 278 -4.77 3.50 -13.72
CA MET A 278 -5.41 4.82 -13.85
C MET A 278 -5.84 5.09 -15.28
N LYS A 279 -4.96 4.89 -16.27
CA LYS A 279 -5.29 5.09 -17.68
C LYS A 279 -6.37 4.13 -18.19
N SER A 280 -6.37 2.86 -17.74
CA SER A 280 -7.34 1.85 -18.20
C SER A 280 -8.70 1.93 -17.51
N ASP A 281 -8.74 2.21 -16.22
CA ASP A 281 -9.96 2.19 -15.40
C ASP A 281 -10.62 3.56 -15.28
N PHE A 282 -9.82 4.62 -15.33
CA PHE A 282 -10.24 6.00 -15.09
C PHE A 282 -9.59 6.97 -16.08
N PRO A 283 -9.76 6.76 -17.41
CA PRO A 283 -9.05 7.52 -18.43
C PRO A 283 -9.30 9.04 -18.35
N GLU A 284 -10.51 9.45 -17.95
CA GLU A 284 -10.86 10.87 -17.79
C GLU A 284 -10.01 11.54 -16.69
N TYR A 285 -9.94 10.93 -15.50
CA TYR A 285 -9.11 11.42 -14.39
C TYR A 285 -7.62 11.34 -14.71
N TYR A 286 -7.17 10.27 -15.38
CA TYR A 286 -5.79 10.15 -15.86
C TYR A 286 -5.44 11.34 -16.75
N ASN A 287 -6.25 11.62 -17.78
CA ASN A 287 -6.01 12.74 -18.70
C ASN A 287 -6.03 14.09 -17.97
N SER A 288 -6.97 14.30 -17.04
CA SER A 288 -7.04 15.52 -16.23
C SER A 288 -5.75 15.76 -15.43
N ILE A 289 -5.21 14.72 -14.80
CA ILE A 289 -3.92 14.80 -14.07
C ILE A 289 -2.77 15.12 -15.02
N ILE A 290 -2.72 14.48 -16.20
CA ILE A 290 -1.67 14.74 -17.18
C ILE A 290 -1.75 16.19 -17.69
N ASP A 291 -2.94 16.70 -17.97
CA ASP A 291 -3.13 18.07 -18.45
C ASP A 291 -2.83 19.10 -17.35
N TYR A 292 -3.20 18.82 -16.11
CA TYR A 292 -2.76 19.59 -14.94
C TYR A 292 -1.23 19.67 -14.88
N LEU A 293 -0.52 18.55 -14.95
CA LEU A 293 0.94 18.53 -14.91
C LEU A 293 1.56 19.32 -16.07
N LYS A 294 1.06 19.15 -17.30
CA LYS A 294 1.51 19.90 -18.48
C LYS A 294 1.30 21.40 -18.31
N SER A 295 0.14 21.83 -17.78
CA SER A 295 -0.17 23.24 -17.54
C SER A 295 0.80 23.91 -16.56
N ARG A 296 1.40 23.10 -15.66
CA ARG A 296 2.43 23.52 -14.71
C ARG A 296 3.86 23.37 -15.25
N GLY A 297 4.02 22.95 -16.51
CA GLY A 297 5.33 22.72 -17.13
C GLY A 297 6.07 21.50 -16.56
N LEU A 298 5.35 20.56 -15.94
CA LEU A 298 5.94 19.37 -15.32
C LEU A 298 5.90 18.20 -16.30
N SER A 299 7.07 17.67 -16.67
CA SER A 299 7.21 16.38 -17.36
C SER A 299 8.28 15.52 -16.70
N TYR A 300 8.14 14.20 -16.86
CA TYR A 300 8.98 13.18 -16.24
C TYR A 300 9.35 12.12 -17.31
N PRO A 301 10.61 12.07 -17.78
CA PRO A 301 11.05 11.13 -18.82
C PRO A 301 10.81 9.65 -18.46
N GLU A 302 11.01 9.29 -17.19
CA GLU A 302 10.69 7.94 -16.69
C GLU A 302 9.24 7.52 -16.95
N ASN A 303 8.27 8.43 -16.79
CA ASN A 303 6.87 8.13 -17.10
C ASN A 303 6.64 8.00 -18.60
N GLU A 304 7.25 8.86 -19.42
CA GLU A 304 7.15 8.76 -20.90
C GLU A 304 7.70 7.42 -21.40
N GLN A 305 8.85 6.99 -20.87
CA GLN A 305 9.43 5.69 -21.16
C GLN A 305 8.53 4.54 -20.70
N SER A 306 8.02 4.59 -19.47
CA SER A 306 7.07 3.61 -18.93
C SER A 306 5.85 3.49 -19.84
N MET A 307 5.24 4.60 -20.24
CA MET A 307 4.00 4.61 -20.99
C MET A 307 4.10 4.01 -22.40
N SER A 308 5.31 3.81 -22.93
CA SER A 308 5.54 3.04 -24.16
C SER A 308 5.10 1.58 -24.07
N LYS A 309 5.02 1.01 -22.86
CA LYS A 309 4.61 -0.38 -22.60
C LYS A 309 3.14 -0.50 -22.13
N TYR A 310 2.39 0.60 -22.17
CA TYR A 310 1.00 0.61 -21.70
C TYR A 310 0.10 -0.29 -22.54
N ASP A 311 0.27 -0.30 -23.87
CA ASP A 311 -0.60 -1.07 -24.76
C ASP A 311 -0.42 -2.59 -24.48
N ASP A 312 0.82 -3.07 -24.34
CA ASP A 312 1.11 -4.46 -23.91
C ASP A 312 0.40 -4.82 -22.60
N PHE A 313 0.41 -3.91 -21.62
CA PHE A 313 -0.30 -4.12 -20.36
C PHE A 313 -1.82 -4.16 -20.58
N ASN A 314 -2.36 -3.20 -21.33
CA ASN A 314 -3.79 -2.99 -21.48
C ASN A 314 -4.44 -4.07 -22.35
N ASP A 315 -3.70 -4.66 -23.29
CA ASP A 315 -4.14 -5.82 -24.08
C ASP A 315 -4.49 -7.00 -23.18
N ILE A 316 -3.69 -7.25 -22.14
CA ILE A 316 -3.96 -8.29 -21.14
C ILE A 316 -5.01 -7.80 -20.14
N TYR A 317 -4.79 -6.63 -19.56
CA TYR A 317 -5.61 -6.13 -18.44
C TYR A 317 -7.07 -5.92 -18.83
N SER A 318 -7.35 -5.37 -20.01
CA SER A 318 -8.72 -5.12 -20.47
C SER A 318 -9.57 -6.39 -20.58
N GLN A 319 -8.94 -7.54 -20.84
CA GLN A 319 -9.62 -8.83 -20.96
C GLN A 319 -9.94 -9.47 -19.61
N ILE A 320 -9.09 -9.25 -18.60
CA ILE A 320 -9.23 -9.92 -17.30
C ILE A 320 -9.70 -9.02 -16.15
N LYS A 321 -9.68 -7.69 -16.31
CA LYS A 321 -10.01 -6.75 -15.22
C LYS A 321 -11.44 -6.84 -14.67
N SER A 322 -12.36 -7.44 -15.41
CA SER A 322 -13.74 -7.67 -14.97
C SER A 322 -13.91 -8.95 -14.13
N ILE A 323 -12.88 -9.81 -14.09
CA ILE A 323 -12.90 -11.07 -13.35
C ILE A 323 -12.91 -10.79 -11.85
N LYS A 324 -13.73 -11.52 -11.10
CA LYS A 324 -14.03 -11.18 -9.71
C LYS A 324 -13.08 -11.83 -8.73
N GLY A 325 -12.69 -13.07 -8.95
CA GLY A 325 -11.94 -13.83 -7.97
C GLY A 325 -10.73 -14.55 -8.53
N ARG A 326 -9.84 -14.92 -7.63
CA ARG A 326 -8.71 -15.81 -7.89
C ARG A 326 -9.14 -17.11 -8.59
N ASP A 327 -10.24 -17.70 -8.13
CA ASP A 327 -10.70 -18.99 -8.65
C ASP A 327 -11.22 -18.86 -10.08
N ASP A 328 -11.88 -17.75 -10.42
CA ASP A 328 -12.30 -17.43 -11.79
C ASP A 328 -11.06 -17.24 -12.69
N ILE A 329 -10.00 -16.57 -12.22
CA ILE A 329 -8.73 -16.48 -12.96
C ILE A 329 -8.17 -17.87 -13.25
N LEU A 330 -8.13 -18.75 -12.26
CA LEU A 330 -7.58 -20.10 -12.41
C LEU A 330 -8.39 -20.97 -13.38
N CYS A 331 -9.72 -20.82 -13.41
CA CYS A 331 -10.61 -21.65 -14.20
C CYS A 331 -10.86 -21.10 -15.61
N ASP A 332 -10.97 -19.77 -15.76
CA ASP A 332 -11.48 -19.14 -16.98
C ASP A 332 -10.38 -18.49 -17.84
N VAL A 333 -9.20 -18.25 -17.27
CA VAL A 333 -8.09 -17.61 -18.00
C VAL A 333 -7.10 -18.66 -18.49
N SER A 334 -7.11 -18.87 -19.80
CA SER A 334 -6.09 -19.65 -20.50
C SER A 334 -4.86 -18.80 -20.76
N VAL A 335 -3.69 -19.29 -20.35
CA VAL A 335 -2.40 -18.63 -20.59
C VAL A 335 -1.40 -19.57 -21.23
N LYS A 336 -0.40 -18.99 -21.89
CA LYS A 336 0.74 -19.72 -22.46
C LYS A 336 2.02 -18.91 -22.33
N LEU A 337 3.14 -19.60 -22.40
CA LEU A 337 4.47 -19.02 -22.49
C LEU A 337 4.58 -18.19 -23.77
N LYS A 338 5.11 -16.97 -23.67
CA LYS A 338 5.32 -16.15 -24.87
C LYS A 338 6.30 -16.83 -25.81
N SER A 339 6.07 -16.72 -27.11
CA SER A 339 6.87 -17.38 -28.17
C SER A 339 8.36 -17.05 -28.16
N LYS A 340 8.75 -15.90 -27.62
CA LYS A 340 10.16 -15.50 -27.46
C LYS A 340 10.91 -16.27 -26.37
N TYR A 341 10.18 -16.98 -25.51
CA TYR A 341 10.76 -17.83 -24.48
C TYR A 341 10.68 -19.30 -24.89
N SER A 342 11.70 -20.05 -24.48
CA SER A 342 11.72 -21.50 -24.57
C SER A 342 12.18 -22.09 -23.25
N LEU A 343 11.81 -23.35 -23.01
CA LEU A 343 12.24 -24.08 -21.83
C LEU A 343 13.23 -25.17 -22.23
N GLU A 344 14.37 -25.19 -21.56
CA GLU A 344 15.40 -26.21 -21.73
C GLU A 344 15.47 -27.06 -20.45
N ARG A 345 15.49 -28.39 -20.63
CA ARG A 345 15.64 -29.34 -19.52
C ARG A 345 17.05 -29.92 -19.58
N ILE A 346 17.81 -29.70 -18.51
CA ILE A 346 19.14 -30.30 -18.32
C ILE A 346 19.13 -30.97 -16.96
N ASP A 347 19.29 -32.29 -16.96
CA ASP A 347 19.14 -33.15 -15.79
C ASP A 347 17.78 -32.87 -15.09
N ASP A 348 17.81 -32.59 -13.77
CA ASP A 348 16.63 -32.25 -12.96
C ASP A 348 16.30 -30.75 -12.94
N SER A 349 17.00 -29.96 -13.75
CA SER A 349 16.88 -28.50 -13.81
C SER A 349 16.14 -28.05 -15.07
N ILE A 350 15.31 -27.02 -14.89
CA ILE A 350 14.57 -26.38 -15.98
C ILE A 350 15.08 -24.97 -16.10
N TYR A 351 15.37 -24.54 -17.33
CA TYR A 351 15.87 -23.22 -17.64
C TYR A 351 14.89 -22.51 -18.57
N LEU A 352 14.60 -21.26 -18.25
CA LEU A 352 13.92 -20.33 -19.13
C LEU A 352 14.98 -19.61 -19.97
N GLN A 353 14.88 -19.78 -21.29
CA GLN A 353 15.76 -19.16 -22.27
C GLN A 353 14.97 -18.09 -23.03
N ASP A 354 15.49 -16.87 -23.06
CA ASP A 354 15.09 -15.86 -24.04
C ASP A 354 16.20 -15.68 -25.10
N GLU A 355 16.10 -14.66 -25.95
CA GLU A 355 17.09 -14.43 -27.02
C GLU A 355 18.50 -14.07 -26.51
N ILE A 356 18.63 -13.66 -25.24
CA ILE A 356 19.85 -13.04 -24.69
C ILE A 356 20.36 -13.81 -23.47
N GLU A 357 19.46 -14.26 -22.59
CA GLU A 357 19.79 -14.77 -21.27
C GLU A 357 19.13 -16.13 -20.99
N ARG A 358 19.78 -16.85 -20.07
CA ARG A 358 19.32 -18.14 -19.57
C ARG A 358 19.18 -18.09 -18.06
N HIS A 359 17.99 -18.43 -17.57
CA HIS A 359 17.66 -18.36 -16.15
C HIS A 359 17.17 -19.72 -15.64
N GLN A 360 17.80 -20.26 -14.59
CA GLN A 360 17.33 -21.49 -13.97
C GLN A 360 16.05 -21.22 -13.18
N LEU A 361 14.98 -21.96 -13.51
CA LEU A 361 13.71 -21.90 -12.78
C LEU A 361 13.83 -22.62 -11.45
N LYS A 362 13.42 -21.92 -10.38
CA LYS A 362 13.47 -22.41 -9.00
C LYS A 362 12.06 -22.44 -8.41
N ASN A 363 11.84 -23.34 -7.44
CA ASN A 363 10.58 -23.45 -6.70
C ASN A 363 9.37 -23.51 -7.65
N TRP A 364 8.34 -22.70 -7.37
CA TRP A 364 7.12 -22.58 -8.17
C TRP A 364 7.36 -22.12 -9.61
N GLY A 365 8.48 -21.47 -9.91
CA GLY A 365 8.83 -21.08 -11.27
C GLY A 365 8.92 -22.28 -12.22
N LYS A 366 9.24 -23.48 -11.70
CA LYS A 366 9.25 -24.71 -12.51
C LYS A 366 7.88 -25.03 -13.11
N LEU A 367 6.77 -24.58 -12.50
CA LEU A 367 5.43 -24.81 -13.03
C LEU A 367 5.18 -24.08 -14.36
N LEU A 368 6.06 -23.15 -14.79
CA LEU A 368 6.00 -22.55 -16.13
C LEU A 368 6.04 -23.59 -17.25
N LEU A 369 6.62 -24.78 -17.01
CA LEU A 369 6.66 -25.88 -17.97
C LEU A 369 5.26 -26.34 -18.40
N PHE A 370 4.26 -26.18 -17.54
CA PHE A 370 2.88 -26.57 -17.84
C PHE A 370 2.15 -25.55 -18.71
N PHE A 371 2.78 -24.40 -18.98
CA PHE A 371 2.27 -23.35 -19.84
C PHE A 371 3.04 -23.25 -21.17
N GLU A 372 3.87 -24.25 -21.55
CA GLU A 372 4.48 -24.31 -22.90
C GLU A 372 3.40 -24.27 -24.00
N SER A 373 2.24 -24.86 -23.71
CA SER A 373 1.00 -24.73 -24.48
C SER A 373 -0.07 -23.99 -23.67
N ALA A 374 -1.12 -23.53 -24.36
CA ALA A 374 -2.28 -22.93 -23.72
C ALA A 374 -2.86 -23.87 -22.64
N ALA A 375 -2.98 -23.36 -21.42
CA ALA A 375 -3.59 -24.05 -20.30
C ALA A 375 -4.16 -23.04 -19.29
N THR A 376 -5.22 -23.45 -18.60
CA THR A 376 -5.75 -22.75 -17.43
C THR A 376 -4.96 -23.14 -16.19
N GLY A 377 -5.00 -22.29 -15.15
CA GLY A 377 -4.36 -22.61 -13.88
C GLY A 377 -4.94 -23.86 -13.22
N GLU A 378 -6.24 -24.10 -13.39
CA GLU A 378 -6.92 -25.26 -12.82
C GLU A 378 -6.53 -26.57 -13.51
N GLU A 379 -6.38 -26.60 -14.84
CA GLU A 379 -5.88 -27.77 -15.57
C GLU A 379 -4.47 -28.16 -15.08
N VAL A 380 -3.60 -27.17 -14.87
CA VAL A 380 -2.26 -27.39 -14.31
C VAL A 380 -2.35 -27.96 -12.90
N CYS A 381 -3.20 -27.39 -12.03
CA CYS A 381 -3.38 -27.89 -10.67
C CYS A 381 -3.85 -29.35 -10.65
N GLN A 382 -4.87 -29.68 -11.43
CA GLN A 382 -5.42 -31.03 -11.52
C GLN A 382 -4.39 -32.03 -12.05
N TYR A 383 -3.63 -31.67 -13.08
CA TYR A 383 -2.57 -32.52 -13.62
C TYR A 383 -1.48 -32.81 -12.59
N VAL A 384 -0.97 -31.77 -11.92
CA VAL A 384 0.09 -31.89 -10.91
C VAL A 384 -0.35 -32.77 -9.73
N MET A 385 -1.60 -32.63 -9.28
CA MET A 385 -2.16 -33.47 -8.22
C MET A 385 -2.36 -34.92 -8.67
N ALA A 386 -2.91 -35.14 -9.86
CA ALA A 386 -3.16 -36.48 -10.39
C ALA A 386 -1.87 -37.28 -10.62
N GLN A 387 -0.80 -36.60 -11.04
CA GLN A 387 0.51 -37.20 -11.25
C GLN A 387 1.36 -37.26 -9.97
N ASN A 388 0.85 -36.76 -8.84
CA ASN A 388 1.54 -36.71 -7.55
C ASN A 388 2.95 -36.08 -7.65
N LEU A 389 3.10 -35.02 -8.46
CA LEU A 389 4.40 -34.38 -8.71
C LEU A 389 4.89 -33.56 -7.50
N LEU A 390 3.97 -33.16 -6.61
CA LEU A 390 4.24 -32.37 -5.41
C LEU A 390 3.50 -32.98 -4.19
N PRO A 391 3.97 -34.14 -3.68
CA PRO A 391 3.21 -34.97 -2.72
C PRO A 391 2.98 -34.34 -1.34
N SER A 392 3.70 -33.28 -0.99
CA SER A 392 3.60 -32.61 0.32
C SER A 392 2.73 -31.34 0.31
N ILE A 393 2.14 -30.99 -0.84
CA ILE A 393 1.43 -29.73 -1.04
C ILE A 393 -0.07 -30.01 -1.17
N SER A 394 -0.89 -29.21 -0.48
CA SER A 394 -2.34 -29.28 -0.65
C SER A 394 -2.79 -28.64 -1.98
N LEU A 395 -3.95 -29.05 -2.50
CA LEU A 395 -4.53 -28.43 -3.70
C LEU A 395 -4.66 -26.90 -3.56
N GLU A 396 -5.05 -26.42 -2.37
CA GLU A 396 -5.20 -24.99 -2.12
C GLU A 396 -3.86 -24.23 -2.16
N GLN A 397 -2.80 -24.80 -1.58
CA GLN A 397 -1.45 -24.24 -1.66
C GLN A 397 -0.94 -24.21 -3.11
N LEU A 398 -1.25 -25.26 -3.89
CA LEU A 398 -0.90 -25.32 -5.30
C LEU A 398 -1.66 -24.27 -6.13
N ARG A 399 -2.99 -24.19 -5.96
CA ARG A 399 -3.84 -23.19 -6.62
C ARG A 399 -3.36 -21.77 -6.34
N GLN A 400 -3.04 -21.47 -5.09
CA GLN A 400 -2.45 -20.18 -4.72
C GLN A 400 -1.13 -19.92 -5.44
N SER A 401 -0.23 -20.90 -5.49
CA SER A 401 1.07 -20.75 -6.13
C SER A 401 0.96 -20.59 -7.66
N VAL A 402 0.08 -21.36 -8.31
CA VAL A 402 -0.19 -21.25 -9.74
C VAL A 402 -0.82 -19.91 -10.07
N PHE A 403 -1.78 -19.43 -9.27
CA PHE A 403 -2.36 -18.11 -9.45
C PHE A 403 -1.30 -17.00 -9.42
N HIS A 404 -0.45 -16.98 -8.39
CA HIS A 404 0.61 -15.96 -8.29
C HIS A 404 1.61 -16.08 -9.45
N LEU A 405 1.94 -17.29 -9.90
CA LEU A 405 2.79 -17.50 -11.07
C LEU A 405 2.17 -16.91 -12.33
N ILE A 406 0.86 -17.11 -12.55
CA ILE A 406 0.12 -16.53 -13.67
C ILE A 406 0.17 -15.00 -13.60
N MET A 407 -0.19 -14.41 -12.46
CA MET A 407 -0.24 -12.95 -12.30
C MET A 407 1.14 -12.30 -12.49
N GLN A 408 2.18 -12.88 -11.90
CA GLN A 408 3.56 -12.41 -12.09
C GLN A 408 4.03 -12.63 -13.52
N GLY A 409 3.68 -13.75 -14.14
CA GLY A 409 4.03 -14.05 -15.53
C GLY A 409 3.38 -13.10 -16.52
N LEU A 410 2.14 -12.67 -16.28
CA LEU A 410 1.43 -11.69 -17.12
C LEU A 410 1.97 -10.27 -16.94
N TYR A 411 2.20 -9.82 -15.69
CA TYR A 411 2.44 -8.41 -15.40
C TYR A 411 3.90 -8.06 -15.06
N MET A 412 4.55 -8.85 -14.22
CA MET A 412 5.86 -8.53 -13.65
C MET A 412 7.00 -9.05 -14.53
N ASN A 413 7.02 -10.36 -14.76
CA ASN A 413 8.06 -11.04 -15.52
C ASN A 413 7.78 -11.02 -17.02
N LYS A 414 6.52 -10.80 -17.42
CA LYS A 414 6.04 -10.75 -18.81
C LYS A 414 6.44 -12.01 -19.61
N THR A 415 6.40 -13.17 -18.95
CA THR A 415 6.70 -14.49 -19.52
C THR A 415 5.48 -15.20 -20.09
N LEU A 416 4.27 -14.79 -19.70
CA LEU A 416 3.01 -15.37 -20.14
C LEU A 416 2.20 -14.37 -20.97
N ASP A 417 1.40 -14.89 -21.89
CA ASP A 417 0.34 -14.20 -22.62
C ASP A 417 -0.99 -14.94 -22.42
N LEU A 418 -2.09 -14.21 -22.61
CA LEU A 418 -3.42 -14.83 -22.75
C LEU A 418 -3.46 -15.66 -24.04
N SER A 419 -4.19 -16.79 -24.05
CA SER A 419 -4.26 -17.67 -25.22
C SER A 419 -5.65 -17.88 -25.79
#